data_AF-A0A699SQN2-F1
#
_entry.id   AF-A0A699SQN2-F1
#
_cell.length_a   1.000
_cell.length_b   1.000
_cell.length_c   1.000
_cell.angle_alpha   90.00
_cell.angle_beta   90.00
_cell.angle_gamma   90.00
#
_symmetry.space_group_name_H-M   'P 1'
#
loop_
_entity.id
_entity.type
_entity.pdbx_description
1 polymer ?
#
loop_
_entity_poly.entity_id
_entity_poly.type
_entity_poly.pdbx_seq_one_letter_code
_entity_poly.pdbx_strand_id
1 'polypeptide(L)'
;TTKEVEDKSEKKRLEDVPILRNFPEVFPEDLPGLPPTRPVEFQIDLVLVVAPVAWAPYRLAPSEMKDLAEQLKELSDKGFIRPSSSPWGAPVLFVKKKDGSFRMCIDYRELNKLTVKNRYPLIRIDDLFDQLQGSSVYSKIDLRSGYHQLRVQEEDVAKTAFRTRYRHYEFQVMPFGLTNAPAVFMNLMNWDEKEHEEHLKAILELLKKEELYAKFS
;
A
#
# COMPACT_ATOMS: atom_id res chain seq x y z
N THR A 1 -29.32 -20.62 -9.75
CA THR A 1 -29.94 -19.28 -9.64
C THR A 1 -29.64 -18.72 -8.27
N THR A 2 -28.40 -18.25 -8.06
CA THR A 2 -27.98 -17.61 -6.81
C THR A 2 -28.16 -16.11 -6.98
N LYS A 3 -29.20 -15.58 -6.35
CA LYS A 3 -29.43 -14.14 -6.23
C LYS A 3 -28.36 -13.59 -5.29
N GLU A 4 -27.42 -12.83 -5.83
CA GLU A 4 -26.62 -11.90 -5.02
C GLU A 4 -27.59 -10.85 -4.48
N VAL A 5 -27.76 -10.83 -3.16
CA VAL A 5 -28.45 -9.74 -2.48
C VAL A 5 -27.48 -8.57 -2.49
N GLU A 6 -27.66 -7.65 -3.44
CA GLU A 6 -27.07 -6.31 -3.36
C GLU A 6 -27.61 -5.65 -2.09
N ASP A 7 -26.76 -5.58 -1.07
CA ASP A 7 -27.01 -4.78 0.12
C ASP A 7 -26.99 -3.29 -0.28
N LYS A 8 -28.17 -2.75 -0.56
CA LYS A 8 -28.42 -1.32 -0.78
C LYS A 8 -28.47 -0.58 0.55
N SER A 9 -27.46 -0.73 1.41
CA SER A 9 -27.32 0.15 2.56
C SER A 9 -26.92 1.54 2.06
N GLU A 10 -27.71 2.57 2.37
CA GLU A 10 -27.34 3.97 2.17
C GLU A 10 -25.90 4.19 2.63
N LYS A 11 -25.02 4.71 1.75
CA LYS A 11 -23.64 5.01 2.12
C LYS A 11 -23.65 6.04 3.26
N LYS A 12 -23.43 5.57 4.49
CA LYS A 12 -23.23 6.45 5.65
C LYS A 12 -22.12 7.42 5.31
N ARG A 13 -22.38 8.72 5.44
CA ARG A 13 -21.38 9.76 5.21
C ARG A 13 -20.54 9.90 6.47
N LEU A 14 -19.30 10.38 6.32
CA LEU A 14 -18.41 10.62 7.45
C LEU A 14 -19.05 11.53 8.51
N GLU A 15 -19.87 12.47 8.04
CA GLU A 15 -20.68 13.41 8.82
C GLU A 15 -21.69 12.73 9.74
N ASP A 16 -22.13 11.50 9.44
CA ASP A 16 -23.20 10.83 10.19
C ASP A 16 -22.67 10.17 11.48
N VAL A 17 -21.35 10.11 11.65
CA VAL A 17 -20.68 9.50 12.81
C VAL A 17 -19.99 10.61 13.64
N PRO A 18 -20.51 10.98 14.82
CA PRO A 18 -20.01 12.13 15.60
C PRO A 18 -18.51 12.10 15.89
N ILE A 19 -17.95 10.92 16.17
CA ILE A 19 -16.52 10.79 16.47
C ILE A 19 -15.63 11.06 15.25
N LEU A 20 -16.07 10.74 14.03
CA LEU A 20 -15.28 10.97 12.81
C LEU A 20 -15.21 12.45 12.43
N ARG A 21 -16.18 13.26 12.86
CA ARG A 21 -16.18 14.71 12.65
C ARG A 21 -14.98 15.41 13.29
N ASN A 22 -14.36 14.77 14.30
CA ASN A 22 -13.17 15.30 14.98
C ASN A 22 -11.86 14.90 14.28
N PHE A 23 -11.92 14.06 13.24
CA PHE A 23 -10.74 13.55 12.50
C PHE A 23 -10.91 13.62 10.97
N PRO A 24 -11.41 14.72 10.37
CA PRO A 24 -11.58 14.81 8.92
C PRO A 24 -10.26 14.62 8.15
N GLU A 25 -9.13 15.01 8.73
CA GLU A 25 -7.79 14.87 8.17
C GLU A 25 -7.33 13.41 7.98
N VAL A 26 -7.91 12.46 8.73
CA VAL A 26 -7.61 11.02 8.58
C VAL A 26 -8.30 10.45 7.34
N PHE A 27 -9.34 11.11 6.82
CA PHE A 27 -10.18 10.60 5.73
C PHE A 27 -10.18 11.50 4.48
N PRO A 28 -9.03 11.86 3.90
CA PRO A 28 -9.00 12.64 2.69
C PRO A 28 -9.50 11.83 1.47
N GLU A 29 -10.00 12.54 0.46
CA GLU A 29 -10.43 11.94 -0.80
C GLU A 29 -9.26 11.33 -1.59
N ASP A 30 -8.06 11.91 -1.47
CA ASP A 30 -6.81 11.42 -2.05
C ASP A 30 -5.63 11.61 -1.08
N LEU A 31 -4.53 10.90 -1.31
CA LEU A 31 -3.31 11.04 -0.52
C LEU A 31 -2.63 12.39 -0.82
N PRO A 32 -2.16 13.13 0.19
CA PRO A 32 -1.60 14.48 0.01
C PRO A 32 -0.22 14.51 -0.68
N GLY A 33 0.36 13.35 -0.96
CA GLY A 33 1.65 13.19 -1.63
C GLY A 33 2.56 12.23 -0.87
N LEU A 34 3.88 12.46 -0.95
CA LEU A 34 4.88 11.64 -0.28
C LEU A 34 4.67 11.65 1.24
N PRO A 35 4.51 10.48 1.91
CA PRO A 35 4.30 10.40 3.36
C PRO A 35 5.50 10.99 4.13
N PRO A 36 5.38 11.32 5.42
CA PRO A 36 6.53 11.75 6.23
C PRO A 36 7.57 10.63 6.40
N THR A 37 8.80 10.99 6.78
CA THR A 37 9.79 10.04 7.30
C THR A 37 9.37 9.56 8.68
N ARG A 38 9.42 8.25 8.92
CA ARG A 38 9.05 7.61 10.19
C ARG A 38 10.19 6.69 10.65
N PRO A 39 10.23 6.28 11.93
CA PRO A 39 11.23 5.31 12.40
C PRO A 39 11.14 3.95 11.67
N VAL A 40 9.94 3.57 11.27
CA VAL A 40 9.70 2.38 10.44
C VAL A 40 9.66 2.81 8.97
N GLU A 41 10.69 2.42 8.22
CA GLU A 41 10.72 2.52 6.77
C GLU A 41 10.75 1.12 6.15
N PHE A 42 10.37 1.02 4.89
CA PHE A 42 10.41 -0.24 4.17
C PHE A 42 11.83 -0.52 3.65
N GLN A 43 12.40 -1.62 4.12
CA GLN A 43 13.76 -2.07 3.77
C GLN A 43 13.72 -3.33 2.89
N ILE A 44 14.70 -3.44 1.99
CA ILE A 44 14.88 -4.56 1.05
C ILE A 44 16.26 -5.19 1.27
N ASP A 45 16.33 -6.02 2.30
CA ASP A 45 17.51 -6.84 2.60
C ASP A 45 17.67 -7.94 1.54
N LEU A 46 18.84 -8.03 0.93
CA LEU A 46 19.16 -9.07 -0.05
C LEU A 46 19.92 -10.21 0.62
N VAL A 47 19.60 -11.46 0.24
CA VAL A 47 20.23 -12.68 0.79
C VAL A 47 21.73 -12.71 0.54
N LEU A 48 22.17 -12.13 -0.59
CA LEU A 48 23.57 -11.98 -0.97
C LEU A 48 23.77 -10.61 -1.63
N VAL A 49 25.01 -10.13 -1.66
CA VAL A 49 25.39 -8.98 -2.49
C VAL A 49 25.40 -9.45 -3.95
N VAL A 50 24.24 -9.39 -4.60
CA VAL A 50 24.04 -9.82 -5.98
C VAL A 50 24.07 -8.64 -6.94
N ALA A 51 24.52 -8.91 -8.17
CA ALA A 51 24.42 -7.95 -9.26
C ALA A 51 22.94 -7.55 -9.47
N PRO A 52 22.65 -6.26 -9.73
CA PRO A 52 21.30 -5.78 -9.99
C PRO A 52 20.63 -6.55 -11.13
N VAL A 53 19.35 -6.86 -10.94
CA VAL A 53 18.56 -7.60 -11.93
C VAL A 53 17.70 -6.63 -12.73
N ALA A 54 17.88 -6.62 -14.04
CA ALA A 54 17.08 -5.81 -14.97
C ALA A 54 16.49 -6.69 -16.08
N TRP A 55 15.16 -6.70 -16.19
CA TRP A 55 14.45 -7.44 -17.23
C TRP A 55 13.91 -6.53 -18.32
N ALA A 56 13.71 -7.08 -19.51
CA ALA A 56 13.11 -6.34 -20.61
C ALA A 56 11.62 -6.07 -20.32
N PRO A 57 11.11 -4.86 -20.61
CA PRO A 57 9.67 -4.58 -20.52
C PRO A 57 8.85 -5.52 -21.40
N TYR A 58 7.70 -5.96 -20.90
CA TYR A 58 6.75 -6.73 -21.69
C TYR A 58 6.21 -5.93 -22.89
N ARG A 59 5.57 -6.63 -23.83
CA ARG A 59 4.81 -5.97 -24.89
C ARG A 59 3.49 -5.46 -24.30
N LEU A 60 3.15 -4.21 -24.62
CA LEU A 60 1.93 -3.57 -24.19
C LEU A 60 1.08 -3.22 -25.41
N ALA A 61 -0.22 -3.42 -25.30
CA ALA A 61 -1.19 -2.96 -26.29
C ALA A 61 -1.29 -1.42 -26.28
N PRO A 62 -1.77 -0.78 -27.37
CA PRO A 62 -1.91 0.67 -27.43
C PRO A 62 -2.75 1.27 -26.28
N SER A 63 -3.82 0.59 -25.86
CA SER A 63 -4.64 1.02 -24.71
C SER A 63 -3.82 0.99 -23.41
N GLU A 64 -3.08 -0.08 -23.17
CA GLU A 64 -2.22 -0.23 -21.98
C GLU A 64 -1.10 0.79 -21.95
N MET A 65 -0.56 1.20 -23.11
CA MET A 65 0.43 2.27 -23.17
C MET A 65 -0.15 3.63 -22.77
N LYS A 66 -1.40 3.91 -23.14
CA LYS A 66 -2.09 5.14 -22.73
C LYS A 66 -2.34 5.14 -21.22
N ASP A 67 -2.91 4.06 -20.69
CA ASP A 67 -3.13 3.88 -19.24
C ASP A 67 -1.82 3.96 -18.44
N LEU A 68 -0.72 3.40 -18.98
CA LEU A 68 0.60 3.50 -18.37
C LEU A 68 1.07 4.94 -18.24
N ALA A 69 0.93 5.75 -19.30
CA ALA A 69 1.34 7.15 -19.26
C ALA A 69 0.53 7.95 -18.22
N GLU A 70 -0.79 7.69 -18.13
CA GLU A 70 -1.68 8.33 -17.16
C GLU A 70 -1.31 7.95 -15.71
N GLN A 71 -1.14 6.65 -15.42
CA GLN A 71 -0.76 6.18 -14.08
C GLN A 71 0.65 6.62 -13.66
N LEU A 72 1.61 6.64 -14.60
CA LEU A 72 2.96 7.17 -14.32
C LEU A 72 2.92 8.66 -13.96
N LYS A 73 2.10 9.44 -14.67
CA LYS A 73 1.93 10.85 -14.37
C LYS A 73 1.31 11.04 -12.99
N GLU A 74 0.24 10.34 -12.67
CA GLU A 74 -0.41 10.42 -11.35
C GLU A 74 0.56 10.08 -10.20
N LEU A 75 1.33 8.99 -10.34
CA LEU A 75 2.32 8.59 -9.35
C LEU A 75 3.47 9.60 -9.21
N SER A 76 3.88 10.23 -10.33
CA SER A 76 4.94 11.25 -10.33
C SER A 76 4.45 12.55 -9.71
N ASP A 77 3.23 12.99 -10.04
CA ASP A 77 2.61 14.21 -9.50
C ASP A 77 2.42 14.10 -7.98
N LYS A 78 2.14 12.90 -7.46
CA LYS A 78 2.09 12.59 -6.02
C LYS A 78 3.47 12.46 -5.36
N GLY A 79 4.55 12.43 -6.14
CA GLY A 79 5.91 12.18 -5.66
C GLY A 79 6.18 10.74 -5.23
N PHE A 80 5.27 9.79 -5.52
CA PHE A 80 5.47 8.37 -5.18
C PHE A 80 6.57 7.71 -6.00
N ILE A 81 6.78 8.20 -7.22
CA ILE A 81 7.87 7.75 -8.08
C ILE A 81 8.71 8.93 -8.56
N ARG A 82 9.97 8.64 -8.90
CA ARG A 82 10.87 9.59 -9.57
C ARG A 82 11.62 8.91 -10.72
N PRO A 83 12.11 9.66 -11.72
CA PRO A 83 12.99 9.09 -12.75
C PRO A 83 14.22 8.43 -12.11
N SER A 84 14.58 7.25 -12.61
CA SER A 84 15.69 6.45 -12.06
C SER A 84 16.81 6.26 -13.07
N SER A 85 18.05 6.20 -12.57
CA SER A 85 19.22 5.68 -13.29
C SER A 85 19.71 4.36 -12.71
N SER A 86 18.87 3.70 -11.89
CA SER A 86 19.21 2.48 -11.20
C SER A 86 19.58 1.34 -12.14
N PRO A 87 20.57 0.50 -11.77
CA PRO A 87 20.87 -0.72 -12.50
C PRO A 87 19.82 -1.82 -12.30
N TRP A 88 18.95 -1.71 -11.30
CA TRP A 88 17.79 -2.61 -11.10
C TRP A 88 16.69 -2.26 -12.07
N GLY A 89 15.86 -3.20 -12.51
CA GLY A 89 14.75 -2.86 -13.39
C GLY A 89 13.72 -3.96 -13.53
N ALA A 90 12.65 -3.89 -12.74
CA ALA A 90 11.51 -4.79 -12.86
C ALA A 90 10.59 -4.39 -14.03
N PRO A 91 10.02 -5.34 -14.79
CA PRO A 91 9.09 -5.02 -15.87
C PRO A 91 7.70 -4.68 -15.33
N VAL A 92 6.98 -3.81 -16.05
CA VAL A 92 5.57 -3.51 -15.78
C VAL A 92 4.66 -4.52 -16.48
N LEU A 93 3.61 -4.96 -15.79
CA LEU A 93 2.50 -5.73 -16.35
C LEU A 93 1.16 -5.10 -15.96
N PHE A 94 0.13 -5.36 -16.76
CA PHE A 94 -1.23 -4.91 -16.48
C PHE A 94 -2.17 -6.07 -16.14
N VAL A 95 -3.02 -5.83 -15.16
CA VAL A 95 -4.13 -6.72 -14.80
C VAL A 95 -5.43 -5.97 -15.00
N LYS A 96 -6.41 -6.57 -15.67
CA LYS A 96 -7.76 -6.00 -15.78
C LYS A 96 -8.50 -6.15 -14.46
N LYS A 97 -9.04 -5.05 -13.96
CA LYS A 97 -10.00 -5.05 -12.85
C LYS A 97 -11.37 -5.54 -13.34
N LYS A 98 -12.26 -5.84 -12.39
CA LYS A 98 -13.65 -6.25 -12.69
C LYS A 98 -14.43 -5.19 -13.48
N ASP A 99 -14.11 -3.91 -13.26
CA ASP A 99 -14.71 -2.76 -13.95
C ASP A 99 -14.15 -2.53 -15.38
N GLY A 100 -13.22 -3.38 -15.84
CA GLY A 100 -12.57 -3.26 -17.14
C GLY A 100 -11.36 -2.31 -17.17
N SER A 101 -11.11 -1.54 -16.10
CA SER A 101 -9.93 -0.67 -16.01
C SER A 101 -8.64 -1.47 -15.81
N PHE A 102 -7.51 -0.87 -16.18
CA PHE A 102 -6.20 -1.49 -16.03
C PHE A 102 -5.57 -1.14 -14.68
N ARG A 103 -4.99 -2.13 -14.00
CA ARG A 103 -4.15 -1.97 -12.82
C ARG A 103 -2.70 -2.20 -13.22
N MET A 104 -1.87 -1.16 -13.10
CA MET A 104 -0.43 -1.28 -13.26
C MET A 104 0.14 -2.10 -12.09
N CYS A 105 0.93 -3.13 -12.42
CA CYS A 105 1.65 -3.95 -11.45
C CYS A 105 3.12 -4.02 -11.86
N ILE A 106 4.02 -3.95 -10.88
CA ILE A 106 5.44 -4.16 -11.11
C ILE A 106 5.78 -5.62 -10.79
N ASP A 107 6.45 -6.29 -11.70
CA ASP A 107 6.83 -7.68 -11.52
C ASP A 107 8.13 -7.81 -10.72
N TYR A 108 7.99 -7.73 -9.40
CA TYR A 108 9.11 -7.92 -8.48
C TYR A 108 9.45 -9.39 -8.19
N ARG A 109 8.93 -10.37 -8.95
CA ARG A 109 9.17 -11.79 -8.64
C ARG A 109 10.65 -12.15 -8.52
N GLU A 110 11.50 -11.60 -9.39
CA GLU A 110 12.94 -11.87 -9.33
C GLU A 110 13.63 -11.14 -8.17
N LEU A 111 13.24 -9.90 -7.90
CA LEU A 111 13.73 -9.18 -6.71
C LEU A 111 13.34 -9.92 -5.42
N ASN A 112 12.08 -10.36 -5.34
CA ASN A 112 11.52 -11.09 -4.21
C ASN A 112 12.23 -12.42 -3.91
N LYS A 113 12.78 -13.09 -4.92
CA LYS A 113 13.61 -14.30 -4.71
C LYS A 113 14.93 -13.98 -4.03
N LEU A 114 15.45 -12.79 -4.27
CA LEU A 114 16.73 -12.29 -3.74
C LEU A 114 16.56 -11.61 -2.38
N THR A 115 15.34 -11.23 -1.99
CA THR A 115 15.04 -10.59 -0.71
C THR A 115 15.01 -11.61 0.44
N VAL A 116 15.61 -11.26 1.57
CA VAL A 116 15.49 -12.00 2.82
C VAL A 116 14.04 -11.95 3.27
N LYS A 117 13.40 -13.11 3.40
CA LYS A 117 11.98 -13.18 3.76
C LYS A 117 11.80 -12.88 5.25
N ASN A 118 11.06 -11.83 5.55
CA ASN A 118 10.65 -11.52 6.91
C ASN A 118 9.58 -12.54 7.36
N ARG A 119 9.88 -13.30 8.42
CA ARG A 119 8.96 -14.25 9.05
C ARG A 119 8.22 -13.62 10.22
N TYR A 120 7.69 -12.42 10.01
CA TYR A 120 6.90 -11.72 11.01
C TYR A 120 5.71 -12.59 11.41
N PRO A 121 5.43 -12.77 12.72
CA PRO A 121 4.32 -13.58 13.18
C PRO A 121 3.01 -12.85 12.86
N LEU A 122 2.39 -13.22 11.74
CA LEU A 122 1.03 -12.80 11.45
C LEU A 122 0.09 -13.55 12.39
N ILE A 123 -0.76 -12.80 13.08
CA ILE A 123 -1.79 -13.33 13.98
C ILE A 123 -2.70 -14.26 13.17
N ARG A 124 -3.05 -15.43 13.71
CA ARG A 124 -3.95 -16.35 13.01
C ARG A 124 -5.37 -15.79 13.02
N ILE A 125 -6.13 -16.14 12.00
CA ILE A 125 -7.50 -15.63 11.89
C ILE A 125 -8.38 -16.09 13.06
N ASP A 126 -8.17 -17.30 13.55
CA ASP A 126 -8.89 -17.84 14.71
C ASP A 126 -8.56 -17.04 15.99
N ASP A 127 -7.29 -16.70 16.21
CA ASP A 127 -6.87 -15.85 17.33
C ASP A 127 -7.54 -14.47 17.27
N LEU A 128 -7.73 -13.90 16.07
CA LEU A 128 -8.46 -12.65 15.89
C LEU A 128 -9.95 -12.80 16.22
N PHE A 129 -10.59 -13.91 15.86
CA PHE A 129 -11.99 -14.15 16.20
C PHE A 129 -12.20 -14.36 17.70
N ASP A 130 -11.28 -15.05 18.37
CA ASP A 130 -11.32 -15.24 19.81
C ASP A 130 -11.21 -13.90 20.55
N GLN A 131 -10.35 -12.97 20.09
CA GLN A 131 -10.26 -11.60 20.63
C GLN A 131 -11.54 -10.79 20.45
N LEU A 132 -12.32 -11.07 19.40
CA LEU A 132 -13.58 -10.39 19.11
C LEU A 132 -14.76 -10.97 19.90
N GLN A 133 -14.60 -12.14 20.53
CA GLN A 133 -15.67 -12.80 21.27
C GLN A 133 -16.19 -11.90 22.42
N GLY A 134 -17.53 -11.79 22.52
CA GLY A 134 -18.18 -10.94 23.52
C GLY A 134 -18.41 -9.50 23.07
N SER A 135 -17.82 -9.07 21.96
CA SER A 135 -18.13 -7.77 21.35
C SER A 135 -19.45 -7.82 20.57
N SER A 136 -20.27 -6.79 20.73
CA SER A 136 -21.56 -6.64 20.03
C SER A 136 -21.53 -5.65 18.87
N VAL A 137 -20.50 -4.79 18.82
CA VAL A 137 -20.33 -3.73 17.82
C VAL A 137 -18.92 -3.81 17.25
N TYR A 138 -18.83 -3.78 15.92
CA TYR A 138 -17.57 -3.84 15.19
C TYR A 138 -17.41 -2.59 14.34
N SER A 139 -16.17 -2.09 14.26
CA SER A 139 -15.79 -1.02 13.35
C SER A 139 -14.65 -1.51 12.46
N LYS A 140 -14.70 -1.16 11.18
CA LYS A 140 -13.65 -1.49 10.21
C LYS A 140 -13.12 -0.20 9.59
N ILE A 141 -11.81 -0.06 9.59
CA ILE A 141 -11.11 1.06 8.94
C ILE A 141 -10.21 0.47 7.86
N ASP A 142 -10.38 0.93 6.61
CA ASP A 142 -9.53 0.50 5.50
C ASP A 142 -8.56 1.63 5.12
N LEU A 143 -7.26 1.35 5.13
CA LEU A 143 -6.25 2.35 4.79
C LEU A 143 -6.18 2.56 3.27
N ARG A 144 -6.21 3.84 2.85
CA ARG A 144 -6.23 4.23 1.43
C ARG A 144 -4.87 3.97 0.81
N SER A 145 -4.77 2.98 -0.09
CA SER A 145 -3.48 2.61 -0.69
C SER A 145 -2.41 2.39 0.39
N GLY A 146 -2.74 1.65 1.46
CA GLY A 146 -1.95 1.59 2.70
C GLY A 146 -0.45 1.43 2.50
N TYR A 147 -0.01 0.63 1.53
CA TYR A 147 1.42 0.46 1.24
C TYR A 147 2.10 1.75 0.75
N HIS A 148 1.46 2.56 -0.09
CA HIS A 148 2.02 3.82 -0.56
C HIS A 148 2.16 4.88 0.55
N GLN A 149 1.60 4.62 1.74
CA GLN A 149 1.73 5.53 2.88
C GLN A 149 3.02 5.30 3.67
N LEU A 150 3.83 4.29 3.34
CA LEU A 150 5.12 4.03 3.97
C LEU A 150 6.26 4.36 3.00
N ARG A 151 7.32 5.03 3.46
CA ARG A 151 8.51 5.28 2.63
C ARG A 151 9.34 4.02 2.46
N VAL A 152 10.03 3.93 1.33
CA VAL A 152 11.16 3.01 1.17
C VAL A 152 12.40 3.71 1.71
N GLN A 153 13.26 3.00 2.42
CA GLN A 153 14.54 3.55 2.88
C GLN A 153 15.34 4.04 1.67
N GLU A 154 15.97 5.22 1.77
CA GLU A 154 16.62 5.87 0.61
C GLU A 154 17.66 4.97 -0.07
N GLU A 155 18.39 4.15 0.71
CA GLU A 155 19.38 3.17 0.23
C GLU A 155 18.75 2.06 -0.64
N ASP A 156 17.47 1.77 -0.42
CA ASP A 156 16.72 0.70 -1.06
C ASP A 156 15.80 1.19 -2.18
N VAL A 157 15.57 2.51 -2.30
CA VAL A 157 14.74 3.11 -3.35
C VAL A 157 15.18 2.61 -4.74
N ALA A 158 16.49 2.56 -5.00
CA ALA A 158 17.02 2.09 -6.28
C ALA A 158 16.64 0.64 -6.61
N LYS A 159 16.41 -0.23 -5.61
CA LYS A 159 16.02 -1.64 -5.82
C LYS A 159 14.56 -1.75 -6.31
N THR A 160 13.74 -0.74 -6.05
CA THR A 160 12.34 -0.67 -6.53
C THR A 160 12.22 -0.15 -7.97
N ALA A 161 13.35 0.06 -8.65
CA ALA A 161 13.33 0.60 -9.99
C ALA A 161 12.63 -0.34 -10.98
N PHE A 162 11.81 0.24 -11.86
CA PHE A 162 10.98 -0.47 -12.82
C PHE A 162 11.02 0.19 -14.20
N ARG A 163 11.10 -0.67 -15.22
CA ARG A 163 11.33 -0.26 -16.60
C ARG A 163 10.03 -0.16 -17.36
N THR A 164 9.83 0.98 -17.98
CA THR A 164 8.71 1.24 -18.89
C THR A 164 9.22 1.44 -20.32
N ARG A 165 8.30 1.57 -21.28
CA ARG A 165 8.64 1.93 -22.67
C ARG A 165 9.13 3.38 -22.82
N TYR A 166 8.78 4.25 -21.87
CA TYR A 166 9.12 5.66 -21.91
C TYR A 166 10.45 5.94 -21.21
N ARG A 167 10.52 5.60 -19.92
CA ARG A 167 11.66 5.85 -19.03
C ARG A 167 11.75 4.82 -17.91
N HIS A 168 12.81 4.91 -17.14
CA HIS A 168 12.99 4.18 -15.90
C HIS A 168 12.50 5.03 -14.74
N TYR A 169 11.75 4.42 -13.81
CA TYR A 169 11.28 5.07 -12.59
C TYR A 169 11.60 4.20 -11.39
N GLU A 170 11.65 4.79 -10.22
CA GLU A 170 11.80 4.10 -8.93
C GLU A 170 10.77 4.64 -7.94
N PHE A 171 10.35 3.80 -7.00
CA PHE A 171 9.37 4.14 -5.98
C PHE A 171 10.05 4.70 -4.72
N GLN A 172 9.56 5.83 -4.24
CA GLN A 172 9.94 6.43 -2.96
C GLN A 172 9.05 5.94 -1.80
N VAL A 173 7.91 5.34 -2.14
CA VAL A 173 6.96 4.73 -1.21
C VAL A 173 6.83 3.24 -1.48
N MET A 174 6.49 2.44 -0.47
CA MET A 174 6.45 0.99 -0.57
C MET A 174 5.45 0.54 -1.66
N PRO A 175 5.93 -0.01 -2.79
CA PRO A 175 5.04 -0.42 -3.88
C PRO A 175 4.40 -1.77 -3.61
N PHE A 176 3.30 -2.04 -4.30
CA PHE A 176 2.71 -3.37 -4.33
C PHE A 176 3.63 -4.39 -5.01
N GLY A 177 3.55 -5.65 -4.57
CA GLY A 177 4.26 -6.77 -5.17
C GLY A 177 5.56 -7.17 -4.47
N LEU A 178 6.04 -6.41 -3.48
CA LEU A 178 7.21 -6.76 -2.67
C LEU A 178 6.85 -7.74 -1.54
N THR A 179 7.70 -8.74 -1.29
CA THR A 179 7.40 -9.88 -0.40
C THR A 179 7.19 -9.49 1.06
N ASN A 180 7.96 -8.52 1.57
CA ASN A 180 7.92 -8.14 2.98
C ASN A 180 6.91 -7.01 3.28
N ALA A 181 6.22 -6.48 2.27
CA ALA A 181 5.33 -5.33 2.45
C ALA A 181 4.25 -5.54 3.53
N PRO A 182 3.52 -6.69 3.58
CA PRO A 182 2.55 -6.93 4.63
C PRO A 182 3.17 -7.00 6.04
N ALA A 183 4.36 -7.60 6.16
CA ALA A 183 5.04 -7.78 7.44
C ALA A 183 5.49 -6.45 8.03
N VAL A 184 6.10 -5.58 7.22
CA VAL A 184 6.52 -4.24 7.65
C VAL A 184 5.31 -3.38 8.00
N PHE A 185 4.24 -3.48 7.21
CA PHE A 185 3.00 -2.76 7.50
C PHE A 185 2.36 -3.19 8.83
N MET A 186 2.34 -4.49 9.14
CA MET A 186 1.87 -5.00 10.42
C MET A 186 2.74 -4.54 11.59
N ASN A 187 4.06 -4.49 11.41
CA ASN A 187 4.98 -3.96 12.43
C ASN A 187 4.68 -2.49 12.75
N LEU A 188 4.40 -1.68 11.74
CA LEU A 188 3.98 -0.28 11.93
C LEU A 188 2.69 -0.19 12.77
N MET A 189 1.68 -1.02 12.46
CA MET A 189 0.39 -0.97 13.17
C MET A 189 0.49 -1.48 14.62
N ASN A 190 1.41 -2.40 14.90
CA ASN A 190 1.59 -2.98 16.24
C ASN A 190 2.53 -2.14 17.14
N TRP A 191 3.16 -1.08 16.62
CA TRP A 191 4.19 -0.33 17.35
C TRP A 191 3.64 0.52 18.51
N ASP A 192 2.37 0.92 18.50
CA ASP A 192 1.75 1.72 19.57
C ASP A 192 0.92 0.81 20.50
N GLU A 193 1.59 0.23 21.49
CA GLU A 193 1.09 -0.78 22.44
C GLU A 193 0.25 -0.16 23.58
N LYS A 194 -0.63 0.80 23.29
CA LYS A 194 -1.47 1.45 24.31
C LYS A 194 -2.84 0.82 24.45
N GLU A 195 -3.16 0.49 25.70
CA GLU A 195 -4.35 -0.21 26.15
C GLU A 195 -5.66 0.32 25.55
N HIS A 196 -6.44 -0.68 25.18
CA HIS A 196 -7.62 -0.66 24.36
C HIS A 196 -8.83 -0.29 25.26
N GLU A 197 -9.06 0.99 25.58
CA GLU A 197 -10.33 1.40 26.24
C GLU A 197 -11.09 2.53 25.50
N GLU A 198 -10.44 3.27 24.60
CA GLU A 198 -11.11 4.16 23.62
C GLU A 198 -10.74 3.75 22.19
N HIS A 199 -10.86 2.46 21.83
CA HIS A 199 -10.20 1.86 20.64
C HIS A 199 -10.30 2.70 19.37
N LEU A 200 -11.51 3.14 19.02
CA LEU A 200 -11.71 3.88 17.78
C LEU A 200 -11.04 5.26 17.84
N LYS A 201 -11.14 5.96 18.97
CA LYS A 201 -10.51 7.27 19.13
C LYS A 201 -8.99 7.14 19.18
N ALA A 202 -8.47 6.15 19.90
CA ALA A 202 -7.04 5.85 19.96
C ALA A 202 -6.48 5.47 18.58
N ILE A 203 -7.20 4.66 17.80
CA ILE A 203 -6.82 4.34 16.42
C ILE A 203 -6.86 5.60 15.55
N LEU A 204 -7.91 6.43 15.63
CA LEU A 204 -7.98 7.68 14.86
C LEU A 204 -6.89 8.68 15.25
N GLU A 205 -6.54 8.77 16.53
CA GLU A 205 -5.42 9.56 17.04
C GLU A 205 -4.09 9.02 16.56
N LEU A 206 -3.90 7.70 16.52
CA LEU A 206 -2.71 7.06 15.95
C LEU A 206 -2.59 7.37 14.46
N LEU A 207 -3.66 7.17 13.68
CA LEU A 207 -3.68 7.46 12.25
C LEU A 207 -3.38 8.93 11.99
N LYS A 208 -3.94 9.83 12.80
CA LYS A 208 -3.65 11.27 12.74
C LYS A 208 -2.18 11.56 13.05
N LYS A 209 -1.66 11.02 14.16
CA LYS A 209 -0.28 11.21 14.63
C LYS A 209 0.73 10.72 13.60
N GLU A 210 0.46 9.56 13.01
CA GLU A 210 1.33 8.93 12.03
C GLU A 210 1.08 9.46 10.61
N GLU A 211 0.14 10.38 10.37
CA GLU A 211 -0.25 10.84 9.02
C GLU A 211 -0.60 9.66 8.09
N LEU A 212 -1.40 8.72 8.62
CA LEU A 212 -1.98 7.62 7.89
C LEU A 212 -3.43 7.94 7.53
N TYR A 213 -3.80 7.64 6.29
CA TYR A 213 -5.06 8.04 5.70
C TYR A 213 -5.95 6.84 5.41
N ALA A 214 -7.19 6.90 5.89
CA ALA A 214 -8.20 5.88 5.70
C ALA A 214 -9.24 6.30 4.67
N LYS A 215 -9.98 5.31 4.17
CA LYS A 215 -11.27 5.53 3.53
C LYS A 215 -12.36 4.97 4.43
N PHE A 216 -13.47 5.67 4.50
CA PHE A 216 -14.67 5.16 5.14
C PHE A 216 -15.38 4.21 4.18
N SER A 217 -15.73 3.01 4.67
CA SER A 217 -16.38 1.95 3.89
C SER A 217 -17.68 1.52 4.54
#